data_AF-A0A957RVS2-F1
#
_entry.id   AF-A0A957RVS2-F1
#
_cell.length_a   1.000
_cell.length_b   1.000
_cell.length_c   1.000
_cell.angle_alpha   90.00
_cell.angle_beta   90.00
_cell.angle_gamma   90.00
#
_symmetry.space_group_name_H-M   'P 1'
#
loop_
_entity.id
_entity.type
_entity.pdbx_description
1 polymer ?
#
loop_
_entity_poly.entity_id
_entity_poly.type
_entity_poly.pdbx_seq_one_letter_code
_entity_poly.pdbx_strand_id
1 'polypeptide(L)'
;MTLQQIKHIIIGPPIPTSAELHERLDKARALAVFASDPISSNAYATEAIMSVLILLGSGALRLTMPIAIGIAALVIFVIFSYIQTILHYP
;
A
#
# COMPACT_ATOMS: atom_id res chain seq x y z
N MET A 1 16.37 -32.67 18.07
CA MET A 1 15.67 -32.00 16.94
C MET A 1 16.22 -30.60 16.84
N THR A 2 16.77 -30.22 15.69
CA THR A 2 17.31 -28.87 15.49
C THR A 2 16.16 -27.89 15.32
N LEU A 3 16.36 -26.62 15.69
CA LEU A 3 15.34 -25.56 15.60
C LEU A 3 14.73 -25.46 14.18
N GLN A 4 15.52 -25.79 13.15
CA GLN A 4 15.09 -25.84 11.76
C GLN A 4 14.04 -26.92 11.48
N GLN A 5 14.12 -28.09 12.12
CA GLN A 5 13.16 -29.18 11.94
C GLN A 5 11.79 -28.81 12.54
N ILE A 6 11.79 -28.15 13.69
CA ILE A 6 10.56 -27.66 14.34
C ILE A 6 9.88 -26.60 13.47
N LYS A 7 10.67 -25.65 12.93
CA LYS A 7 10.17 -24.63 11.99
C LYS A 7 9.53 -25.26 10.74
N HIS A 8 10.15 -26.30 10.19
CA HIS A 8 9.66 -26.97 8.99
C HIS A 8 8.32 -27.67 9.20
N ILE A 9 8.08 -28.22 10.39
CA ILE A 9 6.81 -28.89 10.73
C ILE A 9 5.68 -27.88 10.93
N ILE A 10 5.97 -26.70 11.50
CA ILE A 10 4.95 -25.69 11.82
C ILE A 10 4.61 -24.80 10.62
N ILE A 11 5.60 -24.41 9.83
CA ILE A 11 5.45 -23.39 8.77
C ILE A 11 5.52 -24.00 7.37
N GLY A 12 6.07 -25.21 7.24
CA GLY A 12 6.34 -25.86 5.96
C GLY A 12 7.72 -25.55 5.38
N PRO A 13 8.10 -26.24 4.28
CA PRO A 13 9.37 -26.01 3.60
C PRO A 13 9.48 -24.59 3.06
N PRO A 14 10.68 -23.97 3.11
CA PRO A 14 10.91 -22.69 2.44
C PRO A 14 10.67 -22.86 0.94
N ILE A 15 9.93 -21.93 0.35
CA ILE A 15 9.60 -21.93 -1.07
C ILE A 15 10.93 -21.76 -1.84
N PRO A 16 11.33 -22.73 -2.66
CA PRO A 16 12.57 -22.64 -3.41
C PRO A 16 12.43 -21.53 -4.45
N THR A 17 13.45 -20.67 -4.61
CA THR A 17 13.46 -19.54 -5.56
C THR A 17 13.14 -19.96 -7.01
N SER A 18 13.39 -21.23 -7.36
CA SER A 18 13.01 -21.81 -8.65
C SER A 18 11.48 -21.97 -8.86
N ALA A 19 10.68 -21.89 -7.80
CA ALA A 19 9.21 -21.96 -7.84
C ALA A 19 8.53 -20.58 -7.89
N GLU A 20 9.25 -19.47 -7.63
CA GLU A 20 8.68 -18.10 -7.65
C GLU A 20 7.99 -17.76 -8.98
N LEU A 21 8.53 -18.23 -10.11
CA LEU A 21 7.96 -17.98 -11.43
C LEU A 21 6.56 -18.59 -11.60
N HIS A 22 6.23 -19.65 -10.87
CA HIS A 22 4.93 -20.32 -10.93
C HIS A 22 3.95 -19.83 -9.86
N GLU A 23 4.42 -19.14 -8.82
CA GLU A 23 3.60 -18.53 -7.76
C GLU A 23 3.27 -17.04 -8.00
N ARG A 24 3.77 -16.44 -9.08
CA ARG A 24 3.41 -15.05 -9.44
C ARG A 24 1.89 -14.91 -9.55
N LEU A 25 1.31 -14.09 -8.66
CA LEU A 25 -0.10 -13.72 -8.74
C LEU A 25 -0.37 -13.10 -10.11
N ASP A 26 -1.48 -13.49 -10.72
CA ASP A 26 -1.97 -12.82 -11.91
C ASP A 26 -2.27 -11.35 -11.57
N LYS A 27 -2.24 -10.49 -12.60
CA LYS A 27 -2.39 -9.04 -12.40
C LYS A 27 -3.67 -8.67 -11.63
N ALA A 28 -4.75 -9.43 -11.80
CA ALA A 28 -6.02 -9.16 -11.13
C ALA A 28 -5.93 -9.44 -9.62
N ARG A 29 -5.41 -10.61 -9.20
CA ARG A 29 -5.24 -10.91 -7.77
C ARG A 29 -4.17 -10.04 -7.15
N ALA A 30 -3.06 -9.81 -7.86
CA ALA A 30 -2.00 -8.92 -7.39
C ALA A 30 -2.55 -7.53 -7.13
N LEU A 31 -3.31 -6.97 -8.08
CA LEU A 31 -3.94 -5.66 -7.90
C LEU A 31 -4.90 -5.66 -6.71
N ALA A 32 -5.76 -6.68 -6.56
CA ALA A 32 -6.71 -6.74 -5.44
C ALA A 32 -6.00 -6.75 -4.08
N VAL A 33 -4.93 -7.52 -3.95
CA VAL A 33 -4.15 -7.62 -2.70
C VAL A 33 -3.37 -6.32 -2.43
N PHE A 34 -2.64 -5.81 -3.43
CA PHE A 34 -1.80 -4.62 -3.25
C PHE A 34 -2.58 -3.31 -3.21
N ALA A 35 -3.78 -3.23 -3.81
CA ALA A 35 -4.63 -2.05 -3.74
C ALA A 35 -5.42 -1.95 -2.43
N SER A 36 -5.58 -3.05 -1.69
CA SER A 36 -6.33 -3.07 -0.43
C SER A 36 -5.77 -2.06 0.59
N ASP A 37 -4.44 -1.98 0.70
CA ASP A 37 -3.76 -1.07 1.61
C ASP A 37 -4.08 0.41 1.33
N PRO A 38 -3.78 0.98 0.15
CA PRO A 38 -4.07 2.38 -0.14
C PRO A 38 -5.58 2.71 -0.22
N ILE A 39 -6.44 1.75 -0.59
CA ILE A 39 -7.89 1.96 -0.57
C ILE A 39 -8.38 2.12 0.87
N SER A 40 -7.88 1.28 1.79
CA SER A 40 -8.28 1.32 3.20
C SER A 40 -7.83 2.62 3.87
N SER A 41 -6.62 3.11 3.60
CA SER A 41 -6.12 4.36 4.18
C SER A 41 -6.87 5.58 3.67
N ASN A 42 -7.24 5.59 2.38
CA ASN A 42 -7.97 6.71 1.78
C ASN A 42 -9.44 6.77 2.23
N ALA A 43 -10.04 5.65 2.61
CA ALA A 43 -11.41 5.63 3.12
C ALA A 43 -11.57 6.46 4.41
N TYR A 44 -10.55 6.47 5.27
CA TYR A 44 -10.56 7.23 6.52
C TYR A 44 -9.86 8.60 6.44
N ALA A 45 -9.12 8.87 5.37
CA ALA A 45 -8.29 10.06 5.24
C ALA A 45 -9.10 11.38 5.34
N THR A 46 -10.27 11.46 4.70
CA THR A 46 -11.10 12.67 4.70
C THR A 46 -11.57 13.03 6.11
N GLU A 47 -12.05 12.05 6.87
CA GLU A 47 -12.52 12.25 8.24
C GLU A 47 -11.37 12.65 9.16
N ALA A 48 -10.20 12.01 9.02
CA ALA A 48 -9.01 12.37 9.78
C ALA A 48 -8.57 13.82 9.51
N ILE A 49 -8.52 14.24 8.24
CA ILE A 49 -8.20 15.63 7.86
C ILE A 49 -9.21 16.60 8.47
N MET A 50 -10.50 16.34 8.31
CA MET A 50 -11.55 17.21 8.85
C MET A 50 -11.50 17.30 10.37
N SER A 51 -11.27 16.18 11.06
CA SER A 51 -11.20 16.14 12.52
C SER A 51 -10.07 17.03 13.05
N VAL A 52 -8.89 16.96 12.42
CA VAL A 52 -7.76 17.83 12.76
C VAL A 52 -8.07 19.30 12.45
N LEU A 53 -8.66 19.60 11.29
CA LEU A 53 -9.01 20.97 10.92
C LEU A 53 -10.08 21.57 11.84
N ILE A 54 -11.08 20.79 12.26
CA ILE A 54 -12.10 21.23 13.22
C ILE A 54 -11.46 21.60 14.56
N LEU A 55 -10.49 20.82 15.03
CA LEU A 55 -9.74 21.12 16.26
C LEU A 55 -8.96 22.43 16.15
N LEU A 56 -8.45 22.75 14.95
CA LEU A 56 -7.78 24.03 14.65
C LEU A 56 -8.77 25.20 14.46
N GLY A 57 -10.07 24.90 14.34
CA GLY A 57 -11.16 25.86 14.18
C GLY A 57 -11.96 25.64 12.91
N SER A 58 -13.29 25.82 12.97
CA SER A 58 -14.20 25.52 11.85
C SER A 58 -13.90 26.30 10.55
N GLY A 59 -13.26 27.47 10.63
CA GLY A 59 -12.79 28.22 9.46
C GLY A 59 -11.72 27.48 8.64
N ALA A 60 -10.95 26.59 9.28
CA ALA A 60 -9.90 25.80 8.63
C ALA A 60 -10.46 24.69 7.72
N LEU A 61 -11.74 24.31 7.83
CA LEU A 61 -12.39 23.34 6.94
C LEU A 61 -12.35 23.75 5.46
N ARG A 62 -12.18 25.04 5.15
CA ARG A 62 -11.97 25.51 3.78
C ARG A 62 -10.67 24.96 3.15
N LEU A 63 -9.71 24.55 3.99
CA LEU A 63 -8.44 23.95 3.57
C LEU A 63 -8.57 22.47 3.18
N THR A 64 -9.69 21.81 3.48
CA THR A 64 -9.90 20.39 3.14
C THR A 64 -9.71 20.14 1.64
N MET A 65 -10.31 20.97 0.79
CA MET A 65 -10.22 20.81 -0.66
C MET A 65 -8.80 21.03 -1.22
N PRO A 66 -8.09 22.13 -0.90
CA PRO A 66 -6.72 22.30 -1.38
C PRO A 66 -5.75 21.24 -0.82
N ILE A 67 -5.93 20.78 0.43
CA ILE A 67 -5.15 19.67 0.99
C ILE A 67 -5.40 18.38 0.19
N ALA A 68 -6.66 18.04 -0.08
CA ALA A 68 -7.03 16.86 -0.86
C ALA A 68 -6.41 16.88 -2.28
N ILE A 69 -6.44 18.05 -2.95
CA ILE A 69 -5.79 18.23 -4.25
C ILE A 69 -4.27 18.03 -4.14
N GLY A 70 -3.64 18.58 -3.10
CA GLY A 70 -2.20 18.40 -2.85
C GLY A 70 -1.81 16.94 -2.64
N ILE A 71 -2.60 16.20 -1.87
CA ILE A 71 -2.41 14.75 -1.66
C ILE A 71 -2.60 13.98 -2.97
N ALA A 72 -3.65 14.29 -3.75
CA ALA A 72 -3.86 13.64 -5.04
C ALA A 72 -2.69 13.86 -6.00
N ALA A 73 -2.15 15.08 -6.06
CA ALA A 73 -0.96 15.38 -6.84
C ALA A 73 0.27 14.59 -6.35
N LEU A 74 0.47 14.49 -5.04
CA LEU A 74 1.54 13.68 -4.45
C LEU A 74 1.44 12.21 -4.85
N VAL A 75 0.23 11.63 -4.77
CA VAL A 75 -0.02 10.23 -5.19
C VAL A 75 0.31 10.03 -6.66
N ILE A 76 -0.03 10.99 -7.53
CA ILE A 76 0.35 10.94 -8.94
C ILE A 76 1.87 10.87 -9.11
N PHE A 77 2.64 11.68 -8.38
CA PHE A 77 4.10 11.62 -8.43
C PHE A 77 4.64 10.26 -7.95
N VAL A 78 4.06 9.69 -6.90
CA VAL A 78 4.44 8.35 -6.40
C VAL A 78 4.17 7.28 -7.45
N ILE A 79 3.02 7.34 -8.14
CA ILE A 79 2.69 6.41 -9.23
C ILE A 79 3.77 6.48 -10.32
N PHE A 80 4.16 7.68 -10.75
CA PHE A 80 5.23 7.82 -11.74
C PHE A 80 6.57 7.27 -11.23
N SER A 81 6.92 7.53 -9.98
CA SER A 81 8.14 6.99 -9.35
C SER A 81 8.16 5.46 -9.35
N TYR A 82 7.03 4.83 -9.04
CA TYR A 82 6.90 3.37 -9.05
C TYR A 82 6.95 2.79 -10.45
N ILE A 83 6.27 3.41 -11.42
CA ILE A 83 6.36 2.99 -12.83
C ILE A 83 7.82 3.02 -13.29
N GLN A 84 8.54 4.11 -13.00
CA GLN A 84 9.96 4.21 -13.36
C GLN A 84 10.79 3.11 -12.70
N THR A 85 10.58 2.87 -11.40
CA THR A 85 11.33 1.85 -10.64
C THR A 85 11.09 0.45 -11.21
N ILE A 86 9.83 0.08 -11.43
CA ILE A 86 9.45 -1.24 -11.96
C ILE A 86 10.02 -1.45 -13.38
N LEU A 87 10.02 -0.42 -14.22
CA LEU A 87 10.57 -0.52 -15.58
C LEU A 87 12.10 -0.70 -15.59
N HIS A 88 12.82 -0.16 -14.60
CA HIS A 88 14.28 -0.30 -14.51
C HIS A 88 14.72 -1.57 -13.76
N TYR A 89 13.84 -2.19 -12.97
CA TYR A 89 14.12 -3.38 -12.16
C TYR A 89 13.00 -4.44 -12.31
N PRO A 90 13.01 -5.24 -13.39
CA PRO A 90 11.98 -6.24 -13.70
C PRO A 90 12.05 -7.56 -12.89
#